data_AF-A0A8S3W864-F1
#
_entry.id   AF-A0A8S3W864-F1
#
_cell.length_a   1.000
_cell.length_b   1.000
_cell.length_c   1.000
_cell.angle_alpha   90.00
_cell.angle_beta   90.00
_cell.angle_gamma   90.00
#
_symmetry.space_group_name_H-M   'P 1'
#
loop_
_entity.id
_entity.type
_entity.pdbx_description
1 polymer ?
#
loop_
_entity_poly.entity_id
_entity_poly.type
_entity_poly.pdbx_seq_one_letter_code
_entity_poly.pdbx_strand_id
1 'polypeptide(L)'
;MHTKPKCIADYNKGKSSMDISDQMATYGTALRRCTKWYRKLAFEIIWGTSVVNAHFLYNEYSLQKKLTITEFREQVIDALLERISSTNVDRPSRSRPDDKHYLVQNIVNDKKVRGCYKIYGRTGVAGKK
;
A
#
# COMPACT_ATOMS: atom_id res chain seq x y z
N MET A 1 40.11 -8.73 27.31
CA MET A 1 39.00 -8.16 26.51
C MET A 1 39.53 -7.87 25.11
N HIS A 2 38.94 -8.44 24.07
CA HIS A 2 39.35 -8.16 22.68
C HIS A 2 38.65 -6.90 22.19
N THR A 3 39.42 -5.83 21.96
CA THR A 3 38.91 -4.57 21.42
C THR A 3 38.77 -4.71 19.91
N LYS A 4 37.57 -4.48 19.36
CA LYS A 4 37.38 -4.50 17.91
C LYS A 4 38.24 -3.39 17.27
N PRO A 5 38.90 -3.66 16.14
CA PRO A 5 39.62 -2.64 15.37
C PRO A 5 38.70 -1.46 15.02
N LYS A 6 39.25 -0.24 15.06
CA LYS A 6 38.50 0.99 14.77
C LYS A 6 37.83 0.95 13.39
N CYS A 7 38.50 0.41 12.38
CA CYS A 7 37.93 0.26 11.04
C CYS A 7 36.65 -0.62 11.03
N ILE A 8 36.59 -1.65 11.86
CA ILE A 8 35.42 -2.53 11.99
C ILE A 8 34.29 -1.80 12.72
N ALA A 9 34.60 -0.98 13.72
CA ALA A 9 33.62 -0.17 14.43
C ALA A 9 32.97 0.88 13.51
N ASP A 10 33.79 1.61 12.75
CA ASP A 10 33.33 2.65 11.82
C ASP A 10 32.49 2.06 10.69
N TYR A 11 32.90 0.91 10.14
CA TYR A 11 32.12 0.19 9.12
C TYR A 11 30.73 -0.22 9.64
N ASN A 12 30.67 -0.83 10.82
CA ASN A 12 29.39 -1.28 11.39
C ASN A 12 28.46 -0.12 11.72
N LYS A 13 29.03 1.03 12.11
CA LYS A 13 28.25 2.25 12.35
C LYS A 13 27.63 2.81 11.07
N GLY A 14 28.35 2.78 9.95
CA GLY A 14 27.81 3.22 8.65
C GLY A 14 26.79 2.25 8.05
N LYS A 15 27.01 0.95 8.23
CA LYS A 15 26.13 -0.09 7.67
C LYS A 15 24.75 -0.13 8.33
N SER A 16 24.69 0.08 9.65
CA SER A 16 23.46 -0.12 10.43
C SER A 16 22.31 0.80 10.06
N SER A 17 22.59 2.00 9.55
CA SER A 17 21.54 2.97 9.19
C SER A 17 20.61 2.47 8.08
N MET A 18 21.16 1.74 7.11
CA MET A 18 20.35 1.15 6.03
C MET A 18 19.44 0.03 6.56
N ASP A 19 20.02 -0.87 7.36
CA ASP A 19 19.30 -1.99 7.96
C ASP A 19 18.14 -1.50 8.85
N ILE A 20 18.37 -0.44 9.63
CA ILE A 20 17.37 0.16 10.52
C ILE A 20 16.22 0.78 9.72
N SER A 21 16.52 1.45 8.59
CA SER A 21 15.49 2.03 7.72
C SER A 21 14.63 0.96 7.06
N ASP A 22 15.25 -0.10 6.55
CA ASP A 22 14.55 -1.26 5.99
C ASP A 22 13.65 -1.92 7.03
N GLN A 23 14.18 -2.13 8.24
CA GLN A 23 13.41 -2.64 9.37
C GLN A 23 12.20 -1.74 9.69
N MET A 24 12.38 -0.41 9.72
CA MET A 24 11.28 0.55 9.92
C MET A 24 10.24 0.53 8.79
N ALA A 25 10.65 0.27 7.55
CA ALA A 25 9.72 0.10 6.44
C ALA A 25 8.88 -1.18 6.59
N THR A 26 9.48 -2.28 7.07
CA THR A 26 8.79 -3.57 7.28
C THR A 26 7.74 -3.54 8.38
N TYR A 27 7.92 -2.74 9.43
CA TYR A 27 6.90 -2.57 10.46
C TYR A 27 5.65 -1.96 9.85
N GLY A 28 4.47 -2.58 10.02
CA GLY A 28 3.20 -2.02 9.56
C GLY A 28 3.02 -1.98 8.03
N THR A 29 3.69 -2.85 7.27
CA THR A 29 3.46 -2.98 5.83
C THR A 29 2.02 -3.38 5.53
N ALA A 30 1.29 -2.55 4.79
CA ALA A 30 -0.05 -2.84 4.28
C ALA A 30 0.00 -3.74 3.03
N LEU A 31 0.94 -4.68 2.97
CA LEU A 31 1.23 -5.48 1.78
C LEU A 31 0.11 -6.51 1.51
N ARG A 32 -0.97 -6.04 0.90
CA ARG A 32 -2.06 -6.90 0.43
C ARG A 32 -1.59 -7.61 -0.85
N ARG A 33 -2.02 -8.86 -1.07
CA ARG A 33 -1.77 -9.60 -2.32
C ARG A 33 -2.34 -8.79 -3.50
N CYS A 34 -1.48 -8.04 -4.19
CA CYS A 34 -1.83 -7.29 -5.38
C CYS A 34 -1.47 -8.13 -6.61
N THR A 35 -2.41 -8.29 -7.54
CA THR A 35 -2.18 -9.01 -8.81
C THR A 35 -1.28 -8.23 -9.79
N LYS A 36 -1.10 -6.93 -9.55
CA LYS A 36 -0.30 -6.04 -10.41
C LYS A 36 0.93 -5.55 -9.66
N TRP A 37 2.12 -5.91 -10.16
CA TRP A 37 3.41 -5.64 -9.51
C TRP A 37 3.67 -4.15 -9.26
N TYR A 38 3.28 -3.26 -10.18
CA TYR A 38 3.51 -1.83 -10.05
C TYR A 38 2.74 -1.20 -8.88
N ARG A 39 1.60 -1.78 -8.48
CA ARG A 39 0.85 -1.32 -7.30
C ARG A 39 1.60 -1.64 -6.02
N LYS A 40 2.22 -2.82 -5.96
CA LYS A 40 3.10 -3.19 -4.86
C LYS A 40 4.24 -2.18 -4.73
N LEU A 41 4.91 -1.86 -5.85
CA LEU A 41 5.99 -0.88 -5.87
C LEU A 41 5.51 0.50 -5.38
N ALA A 42 4.36 0.97 -5.84
CA ALA A 42 3.80 2.25 -5.41
C ALA A 42 3.54 2.29 -3.89
N PHE A 43 3.01 1.21 -3.31
CA PHE A 43 2.81 1.13 -1.86
C PHE A 43 4.13 1.13 -1.09
N GLU A 44 5.15 0.42 -1.56
CA GLU A 44 6.47 0.44 -0.91
C GLU A 44 7.11 1.83 -0.92
N ILE A 45 7.02 2.55 -2.04
CA ILE A 45 7.58 3.91 -2.15
C ILE A 45 6.83 4.88 -1.23
N ILE A 46 5.49 4.84 -1.26
CA ILE A 46 4.65 5.80 -0.53
C ILE A 46 4.64 5.47 0.97
N TRP A 47 4.32 4.23 1.33
CA TRP A 47 4.09 3.84 2.73
C TRP A 47 5.34 3.33 3.44
N GLY A 48 6.27 2.73 2.70
CA GLY A 48 7.57 2.33 3.25
C GLY A 48 8.52 3.51 3.29
N THR A 49 9.05 3.91 2.12
CA THR A 49 10.14 4.89 2.05
C THR A 49 9.72 6.30 2.48
N SER A 50 8.61 6.82 1.94
CA SER A 50 8.24 8.23 2.18
C SER A 50 7.83 8.46 3.63
N VAL A 51 7.10 7.52 4.26
CA VAL A 51 6.69 7.63 5.66
C VAL A 51 7.88 7.53 6.61
N VAL A 52 8.83 6.63 6.37
CA VAL A 52 10.04 6.52 7.20
C VAL A 52 10.89 7.80 7.09
N ASN A 53 11.02 8.37 5.91
CA ASN A 53 11.72 9.64 5.73
C ASN A 53 11.00 10.80 6.43
N ALA A 54 9.67 10.87 6.33
CA ALA A 54 8.87 11.89 7.02
C ALA A 54 8.97 11.73 8.55
N HIS A 55 8.98 10.51 9.06
CA HIS A 55 9.18 10.20 10.47
C HIS A 55 10.56 10.66 10.97
N PHE A 56 11.61 10.39 10.19
CA PHE A 56 12.96 10.86 10.50
C PHE A 56 13.01 12.38 10.59
N LEU A 57 12.47 13.09 9.59
CA LEU A 57 12.38 14.55 9.61
C LEU A 57 11.56 15.08 10.79
N TYR A 58 10.42 14.45 11.09
CA TYR A 58 9.60 14.83 12.24
C TYR A 58 10.40 14.72 13.54
N ASN A 59 11.08 13.60 13.76
CA ASN A 59 11.86 13.39 14.99
C ASN A 59 13.13 14.24 15.09
N GLU A 60 13.65 14.71 13.95
CA GLU A 60 14.83 15.58 13.91
C GLU A 60 14.48 17.04 14.19
N TYR A 61 13.35 17.53 13.66
CA TYR A 61 13.00 18.95 13.70
C TYR A 61 11.84 19.29 14.64
N SER A 62 11.09 18.31 15.15
CA SER A 62 10.01 18.56 16.10
C SER A 62 10.58 18.87 17.49
N LEU A 63 10.07 19.93 18.12
CA LEU A 63 10.34 20.26 19.53
C LEU A 63 9.56 19.35 20.50
N GLN A 64 8.68 18.49 19.97
CA GLN A 64 7.85 17.59 20.75
C GLN A 64 8.57 16.26 21.06
N LYS A 65 7.92 15.41 21.84
CA LYS A 65 8.41 14.06 22.15
C LYS A 65 8.64 13.28 20.85
N LYS A 66 9.82 12.64 20.75
CA LYS A 66 10.12 11.71 19.65
C LYS A 66 9.09 10.58 19.61
N LEU A 67 8.54 10.35 18.43
CA LEU A 67 7.58 9.29 18.20
C LEU A 67 8.29 8.03 17.71
N THR A 68 7.75 6.87 18.06
CA THR A 68 8.06 5.62 17.38
C THR A 68 7.46 5.61 15.97
N ILE A 69 7.98 4.78 15.07
CA ILE A 69 7.44 4.68 13.71
C ILE A 69 5.97 4.23 13.68
N THR A 70 5.55 3.43 14.67
CA THR A 70 4.16 2.98 14.82
C THR A 70 3.24 4.11 15.24
N GLU A 71 3.59 4.87 16.28
CA GLU A 71 2.80 6.02 16.74
C GLU A 71 2.70 7.09 15.65
N PHE A 72 3.79 7.33 14.92
CA PHE A 72 3.77 8.28 13.80
C PHE A 72 2.83 7.82 12.69
N ARG A 73 2.81 6.53 12.35
CA ARG A 73 1.88 5.98 11.36
C ARG A 73 0.43 6.09 11.80
N GLU A 74 0.13 5.85 13.07
CA GLU A 74 -1.20 6.03 13.64
C GLU A 74 -1.69 7.47 13.47
N GLN A 75 -0.86 8.46 13.84
CA GLN A 75 -1.20 9.88 13.65
C GLN A 75 -1.43 10.26 12.19
N VAL A 76 -0.62 9.71 11.26
CA VAL A 76 -0.83 9.91 9.82
C VAL A 76 -2.16 9.33 9.37
N ILE A 77 -2.53 8.14 9.85
CA ILE A 77 -3.82 7.50 9.53
C ILE A 77 -4.98 8.34 10.04
N ASP A 78 -4.92 8.76 11.31
CA ASP A 78 -5.98 9.55 11.95
C ASP A 78 -6.19 10.88 11.20
N ALA A 79 -5.11 11.60 10.89
CA ALA A 79 -5.18 12.84 10.11
C ALA A 79 -5.78 12.64 8.70
N LEU A 80 -5.49 11.52 8.05
CA LEU A 80 -6.08 11.19 6.74
C LEU A 80 -7.57 10.87 6.87
N LEU A 81 -8.00 10.17 7.93
CA LEU A 81 -9.39 9.82 8.17
C LEU A 81 -10.24 11.05 8.53
N GLU A 82 -9.74 11.94 9.38
CA GLU A 82 -10.39 13.21 9.73
C GLU A 82 -10.57 14.12 8.51
N ARG A 83 -9.59 14.12 7.60
CA ARG A 83 -9.72 14.84 6.33
C ARG A 83 -10.84 14.26 5.46
N ILE A 84 -10.99 12.93 5.43
CA ILE A 84 -12.04 12.29 4.64
C ILE A 84 -13.43 12.63 5.20
N SER A 85 -13.61 12.57 6.53
CA SER A 85 -14.90 12.86 7.18
C SER A 85 -15.33 14.32 7.03
N SER A 86 -14.38 15.26 7.02
CA SER A 86 -14.65 16.69 6.78
C SER A 86 -14.91 17.03 5.30
N THR A 87 -14.41 16.21 4.37
CA THR A 87 -14.67 16.37 2.91
C THR A 87 -15.97 15.72 2.43
N ASN A 88 -17.02 15.66 3.25
CA ASN A 88 -18.41 15.45 2.80
C ASN A 88 -18.91 16.66 1.96
N VAL A 89 -18.11 17.12 1.00
CA VAL A 89 -18.58 17.89 -0.13
C VAL A 89 -19.32 16.88 -0.99
N ASP A 90 -20.60 17.14 -1.25
CA ASP A 90 -21.46 16.39 -2.17
C ASP A 90 -20.68 16.01 -3.42
N ARG A 91 -20.01 14.86 -3.40
CA ARG A 91 -19.45 14.28 -4.58
C ARG A 91 -20.70 13.96 -5.36
N PRO A 92 -20.98 14.61 -6.53
CA PRO A 92 -22.11 14.19 -7.33
C PRO A 92 -21.92 12.70 -7.47
N SER A 93 -22.88 11.94 -6.96
CA SER A 93 -22.92 10.51 -7.17
C SER A 93 -22.72 10.39 -8.66
N ARG A 94 -21.52 10.02 -9.10
CA ARG A 94 -21.36 9.42 -10.40
C ARG A 94 -22.15 8.16 -10.16
N SER A 95 -23.43 8.22 -10.49
CA SER A 95 -24.28 7.09 -10.73
C SER A 95 -23.46 6.31 -11.73
N ARG A 96 -22.63 5.41 -11.20
CA ARG A 96 -22.18 4.28 -11.98
C ARG A 96 -23.49 3.74 -12.51
N PRO A 97 -23.69 3.67 -13.83
CA PRO A 97 -24.87 3.00 -14.33
C PRO A 97 -24.96 1.68 -13.56
N ASP A 98 -26.18 1.33 -13.13
CA ASP A 98 -26.50 0.06 -12.47
C ASP A 98 -26.21 -1.07 -13.46
N ASP A 99 -24.93 -1.25 -13.76
CA ASP A 99 -24.41 -2.28 -14.62
C ASP A 99 -24.51 -3.52 -13.73
N LYS A 100 -25.58 -4.27 -13.93
CA LYS A 100 -25.77 -5.57 -13.28
C LYS A 100 -24.66 -6.50 -13.75
N HIS A 101 -23.61 -6.56 -12.96
CA HIS A 101 -22.49 -7.45 -13.12
C HIS A 101 -22.81 -8.76 -12.41
N TYR A 102 -22.64 -9.88 -13.09
CA TYR A 102 -22.90 -11.21 -12.56
C TYR A 102 -21.64 -12.04 -12.67
N LEU A 103 -21.39 -12.83 -11.63
CA LEU A 103 -20.27 -13.75 -11.62
C LEU A 103 -20.67 -14.97 -12.42
N VAL A 104 -19.93 -15.23 -13.49
CA VAL A 104 -20.15 -16.42 -14.29
C VAL A 104 -18.89 -17.24 -14.36
N GLN A 105 -19.13 -18.52 -14.36
CA GLN A 105 -18.11 -19.54 -14.49
C GLN A 105 -18.05 -19.97 -15.95
N ASN A 106 -16.96 -19.61 -16.62
CA ASN A 106 -16.68 -20.05 -17.98
C ASN A 106 -15.60 -21.14 -17.94
N ILE A 107 -15.60 -22.02 -18.94
CA ILE A 107 -14.50 -22.95 -19.19
C ILE A 107 -13.69 -22.37 -20.34
N VAL A 108 -12.42 -22.07 -20.09
CA VAL A 108 -11.46 -21.63 -21.10
C VAL A 108 -10.31 -22.62 -21.06
N ASN A 109 -10.04 -23.31 -22.18
CA ASN A 109 -8.99 -24.32 -22.29
C ASN A 109 -9.04 -25.36 -21.15
N ASP A 110 -10.21 -25.99 -20.95
CA ASP A 110 -10.52 -26.97 -19.90
C ASP A 110 -10.29 -26.50 -18.45
N LYS A 111 -10.02 -25.20 -18.25
CA LYS A 111 -9.87 -24.59 -16.93
C LYS A 111 -11.10 -23.77 -16.61
N LYS A 112 -11.64 -24.01 -15.42
CA LYS A 112 -12.77 -23.28 -14.86
C LYS A 112 -12.30 -21.89 -14.41
N VAL A 113 -12.71 -20.85 -15.13
CA VAL A 113 -12.36 -19.45 -14.85
C VAL A 113 -13.63 -18.71 -14.43
N ARG A 114 -13.55 -17.94 -13.34
CA ARG A 114 -14.65 -17.06 -12.92
C ARG A 114 -14.39 -15.65 -13.42
N GLY A 115 -15.32 -15.12 -14.20
CA GLY A 115 -15.26 -13.78 -14.77
C GLY A 115 -16.48 -12.96 -14.37
N CYS A 116 -16.28 -11.66 -14.19
CA CYS A 116 -17.36 -10.70 -13.97
C CYS A 116 -17.49 -9.87 -15.24
N TYR A 117 -18.59 -10.04 -15.98
CA TYR A 117 -18.79 -9.40 -17.26
C TYR A 117 -20.12 -8.62 -17.31
N LYS A 118 -20.15 -7.59 -18.15
CA LYS A 118 -21.35 -6.80 -18.44
C LYS A 118 -22.24 -7.57 -19.41
N ILE A 119 -23.51 -7.78 -19.07
CA ILE A 119 -24.49 -8.14 -20.11
C ILE A 119 -24.85 -6.86 -20.82
N TYR A 120 -24.33 -6.67 -22.02
CA TYR A 120 -25.01 -5.79 -22.96
C TYR A 120 -26.18 -6.59 -23.49
N GLY A 121 -27.40 -6.24 -23.07
CA GLY A 121 -28.62 -6.87 -23.56
C GLY A 121 -28.68 -6.79 -25.08
N ARG A 122 -28.35 -7.89 -25.77
CA ARG A 122 -28.71 -8.14 -27.16
C ARG A 122 -29.06 -9.62 -27.31
N THR A 123 -30.34 -9.83 -27.54
CA THR A 123 -30.88 -10.95 -28.32
C THR A 123 -29.98 -11.23 -29.53
N GLY A 124 -29.60 -12.49 -29.75
CA GLY A 124 -28.88 -12.89 -30.97
C GLY A 124 -27.94 -14.08 -30.78
N VAL A 125 -28.50 -15.27 -31.01
CA VAL A 125 -27.89 -16.51 -31.52
C VAL A 125 -26.37 -16.46 -31.79
N ALA A 126 -25.58 -17.29 -31.10
CA ALA A 126 -24.23 -17.64 -31.53
C ALA A 126 -24.07 -19.17 -31.47
N GLY A 127 -23.98 -19.75 -32.66
CA GLY A 127 -23.95 -21.19 -32.91
C GLY A 127 -22.75 -21.91 -32.31
N LYS A 128 -23.00 -23.19 -32.02
CA LYS A 128 -21.99 -24.22 -31.81
C LYS A 128 -21.14 -24.33 -33.09
N LYS A 129 -19.81 -24.34 -32.92
CA LYS A 129 -18.92 -25.11 -33.77
C LYS A 129 -18.37 -26.25 -32.91
#